data_AF-A0A4U5MCY5-F1
#
_entry.id   AF-A0A4U5MCY5-F1
#
_cell.length_a   1.000
_cell.length_b   1.000
_cell.length_c   1.000
_cell.angle_alpha   90.00
_cell.angle_beta   90.00
_cell.angle_gamma   90.00
#
_symmetry.space_group_name_H-M   'P 1'
#
loop_
_entity.id
_entity.type
_entity.pdbx_description
1 polymer ?
#
loop_
_entity_poly.entity_id
_entity_poly.type
_entity_poly.pdbx_seq_one_letter_code
_entity_poly.pdbx_strand_id
1 'polypeptide(L)'
;MTTICSSAFTETWLLERLKWYDSKYQRILQEQHVTQIISKDIGVGKGMVSNVFNCTICLSDGSSLQVVVKIPGGVLQDMQRAGPNADQNSLNEDCFAYRYHNRECQFFKDFGHLTDVIPMPHVFYSIPFSPSIPGGTGVVLLESLVGRAETGDMVDGLNRHQLFTIAKDLARFQAHFLCLGDKSWVDRYPMNVLNDTTDYEFKLDIFRKLKEYDLETFGDVVDELLHYVSNVRVWRHTLKDAYVREGLPVVMCHGDTWINNILWDLNSDGSLSNKVAAYIDWQTSHAGKTGLGSQSWKSGIVVPNLTAFSSNSKLNLDFLFKAA
;
A
#
# COMPACT_ATOMS: atom_id res chain seq x y z
N MET A 1 -2.64 8.54 -29.75
CA MET A 1 -1.58 8.35 -28.74
C MET A 1 -1.87 7.04 -28.02
N THR A 2 -0.86 6.20 -27.82
CA THR A 2 -1.02 4.95 -27.08
C THR A 2 -1.04 5.24 -25.58
N THR A 3 -2.07 4.75 -24.90
CA THR A 3 -2.25 4.90 -23.45
C THR A 3 -1.63 3.72 -22.70
N ILE A 4 -1.24 3.95 -21.45
CA ILE A 4 -0.77 2.90 -20.55
C ILE A 4 -2.01 2.19 -20.01
N CYS A 5 -2.28 1.00 -20.54
CA CYS A 5 -3.48 0.21 -20.20
C CYS A 5 -4.76 1.09 -20.29
N SER A 6 -5.64 0.99 -19.29
CA SER A 6 -6.87 1.77 -19.14
C SER A 6 -6.65 3.15 -18.49
N SER A 7 -5.41 3.59 -18.28
CA SER A 7 -5.12 4.87 -17.62
C SER A 7 -5.20 6.07 -18.55
N ALA A 8 -5.25 7.27 -17.97
CA ALA A 8 -5.16 8.54 -18.69
C ALA A 8 -3.73 8.90 -19.13
N PHE A 9 -2.72 8.14 -18.70
CA PHE A 9 -1.31 8.42 -19.00
C PHE A 9 -0.90 7.77 -20.32
N THR A 10 -0.05 8.45 -21.09
CA THR A 10 0.43 7.98 -22.39
C THR A 10 1.86 7.45 -22.30
N GLU A 11 2.22 6.61 -23.27
CA GLU A 11 3.61 6.16 -23.46
C GLU A 11 4.59 7.34 -23.61
N THR A 12 4.19 8.38 -24.33
CA THR A 12 4.99 9.61 -24.48
C THR A 12 5.22 10.28 -23.14
N TRP A 13 4.16 10.45 -22.34
CA TRP A 13 4.27 11.03 -21.00
C TRP A 13 5.24 10.23 -20.12
N LEU A 14 5.17 8.89 -20.17
CA LEU A 14 6.06 8.03 -19.38
C LEU A 14 7.53 8.27 -19.74
N LEU A 15 7.85 8.22 -21.03
CA LEU A 15 9.22 8.42 -21.51
C LEU A 15 9.75 9.82 -21.19
N GLU A 16 8.93 10.85 -21.35
CA GLU A 16 9.30 12.22 -21.00
C GLU A 16 9.58 12.38 -19.51
N ARG A 17 8.76 11.79 -18.63
CA ARG A 17 8.97 11.86 -17.18
C ARG A 17 10.23 11.12 -16.76
N LEU A 18 10.48 9.92 -17.30
CA LEU A 18 11.70 9.18 -17.00
C LEU A 18 12.95 9.94 -17.46
N LYS A 19 12.95 10.52 -18.65
CA LYS A 19 14.06 11.35 -19.15
C LYS A 19 14.30 12.60 -18.30
N TRP A 20 13.24 13.19 -17.76
CA TRP A 20 13.34 14.42 -16.98
C TRP A 20 13.84 14.18 -15.55
N TYR A 21 13.35 13.13 -14.91
CA TYR A 21 13.56 12.92 -13.47
C TYR A 21 14.67 11.92 -13.14
N ASP A 22 15.19 11.16 -14.12
CA ASP A 22 16.27 10.20 -13.86
C ASP A 22 17.36 10.23 -14.94
N SER A 23 18.59 10.53 -14.53
CA SER A 23 19.74 10.66 -15.44
C SER A 23 20.15 9.35 -16.12
N LYS A 24 19.94 8.20 -15.47
CA LYS A 24 20.23 6.88 -16.05
C LYS A 24 19.23 6.62 -17.19
N TYR A 25 17.94 6.83 -16.95
CA TYR A 25 16.92 6.68 -17.98
C TYR A 25 17.08 7.73 -19.09
N GLN A 26 17.43 8.97 -18.76
CA GLN A 26 17.74 10.02 -19.73
C GLN A 26 18.82 9.55 -20.71
N ARG A 27 19.94 9.04 -20.20
CA ARG A 27 21.06 8.55 -21.00
C ARG A 27 20.64 7.37 -21.88
N ILE A 28 20.02 6.34 -21.29
CA ILE A 28 19.62 5.14 -22.04
C ILE A 28 18.63 5.51 -23.15
N LEU A 29 17.65 6.37 -22.88
CA LEU A 29 16.63 6.77 -23.85
C LEU A 29 17.08 7.87 -24.84
N GLN A 30 18.32 8.36 -24.72
CA GLN A 30 19.01 9.18 -25.72
C GLN A 30 19.89 8.32 -26.64
N GLU A 31 20.52 7.28 -26.08
CA GLU A 31 21.42 6.37 -26.81
C GLU A 31 20.65 5.26 -27.55
N GLN A 32 19.51 4.81 -27.02
CA GLN A 32 18.73 3.69 -27.54
C GLN A 32 17.36 4.12 -28.07
N HIS A 33 16.90 3.46 -29.13
CA HIS A 33 15.55 3.65 -29.64
C HIS A 33 14.57 2.73 -28.90
N VAL A 34 13.45 3.29 -28.44
CA VAL A 34 12.34 2.50 -27.91
C VAL A 34 11.62 1.82 -29.08
N THR A 35 11.55 0.49 -29.08
CA THR A 35 10.90 -0.29 -30.13
C THR A 35 9.43 -0.53 -29.83
N GLN A 36 9.10 -0.76 -28.56
CA GLN A 36 7.74 -0.97 -28.07
C GLN A 36 7.66 -0.74 -26.56
N ILE A 37 6.47 -0.44 -26.06
CA ILE A 37 6.16 -0.44 -24.63
C ILE A 37 5.02 -1.43 -24.39
N ILE A 38 5.26 -2.39 -23.51
CA ILE A 38 4.27 -3.39 -23.10
C ILE A 38 3.79 -3.02 -21.70
N SER A 39 2.51 -2.72 -21.56
CA SER A 39 1.91 -2.39 -20.27
C SER A 39 0.99 -3.52 -19.81
N LYS A 40 1.18 -4.01 -18.58
CA LYS A 40 0.37 -5.06 -17.96
C LYS A 40 -0.19 -4.55 -16.64
N ASP A 41 -1.48 -4.69 -16.43
CA ASP A 41 -2.09 -4.51 -15.12
C ASP A 41 -1.69 -5.67 -14.20
N ILE A 42 -0.97 -5.33 -13.13
CA ILE A 42 -0.49 -6.26 -12.11
C ILE A 42 -1.27 -6.12 -10.79
N GLY A 43 -2.21 -5.18 -10.72
CA GLY A 43 -3.10 -4.95 -9.59
C GLY A 43 -4.48 -5.59 -9.72
N VAL A 44 -4.86 -6.10 -10.90
CA VAL A 44 -6.17 -6.75 -11.14
C VAL A 44 -6.47 -7.81 -10.07
N GLY A 45 -7.61 -7.64 -9.39
CA GLY A 45 -8.08 -8.56 -8.34
C GLY A 45 -7.29 -8.52 -7.03
N LYS A 46 -6.35 -7.57 -6.88
CA LYS A 46 -5.51 -7.41 -5.69
C LYS A 46 -5.52 -5.99 -5.11
N GLY A 47 -5.76 -4.97 -5.94
CA GLY A 47 -5.72 -3.56 -5.54
C GLY A 47 -7.05 -3.04 -4.99
N MET A 48 -7.05 -2.61 -3.72
CA MET A 48 -8.23 -2.02 -3.07
C MET A 48 -8.44 -0.55 -3.46
N VAL A 49 -7.35 0.24 -3.50
CA VAL A 49 -7.37 1.71 -3.61
C VAL A 49 -6.43 2.25 -4.70
N SER A 50 -5.87 1.37 -5.53
CA SER A 50 -4.97 1.76 -6.63
C SER A 50 -5.02 0.77 -7.78
N ASN A 51 -4.82 1.29 -8.99
CA ASN A 51 -4.53 0.49 -10.17
C ASN A 51 -3.01 0.53 -10.41
N VAL A 52 -2.40 -0.63 -10.65
CA VAL A 52 -0.94 -0.77 -10.71
C VAL A 52 -0.54 -1.43 -12.03
N PHE A 53 0.21 -0.71 -12.85
CA PHE A 53 0.64 -1.18 -14.17
C PHE A 53 2.16 -1.37 -14.20
N ASN A 54 2.63 -2.54 -14.62
CA ASN A 54 4.03 -2.75 -14.98
C ASN A 54 4.21 -2.42 -16.45
N CYS A 55 5.09 -1.47 -16.75
CA CYS A 55 5.45 -1.06 -18.11
C CYS A 55 6.86 -1.57 -18.43
N THR A 56 6.96 -2.41 -19.46
CA THR A 56 8.23 -2.89 -20.02
C THR A 56 8.54 -2.09 -21.29
N ILE A 57 9.61 -1.29 -21.24
CA ILE A 57 10.11 -0.48 -22.35
C ILE A 57 11.19 -1.31 -23.06
N CYS A 58 10.89 -1.81 -24.26
CA CYS A 58 11.84 -2.57 -25.06
C CYS A 58 12.72 -1.65 -25.89
N LEU A 59 14.02 -1.93 -25.91
CA LEU A 59 15.03 -1.12 -26.58
C LEU A 59 15.56 -1.81 -27.84
N SER A 60 16.17 -1.03 -28.73
CA SER A 60 16.70 -1.47 -30.02
C SER A 60 17.82 -2.50 -29.92
N ASP A 61 18.56 -2.53 -28.81
CA ASP A 61 19.61 -3.51 -28.53
C ASP A 61 19.08 -4.85 -27.99
N GLY A 62 17.76 -5.00 -27.88
CA GLY A 62 17.09 -6.17 -27.33
C GLY A 62 16.97 -6.18 -25.80
N SER A 63 17.54 -5.19 -25.10
CA SER A 63 17.35 -5.02 -23.67
C SER A 63 15.99 -4.41 -23.34
N SER A 64 15.63 -4.38 -22.04
CA SER A 64 14.39 -3.74 -21.59
C SER A 64 14.56 -3.05 -20.25
N LEU A 65 13.77 -1.99 -20.05
CA LEU A 65 13.61 -1.29 -18.78
C LEU A 65 12.21 -1.56 -18.24
N GLN A 66 12.06 -1.70 -16.93
CA GLN A 66 10.75 -1.88 -16.32
C GLN A 66 10.48 -0.81 -15.27
N VAL A 67 9.27 -0.28 -15.28
CA VAL A 67 8.78 0.75 -14.35
C VAL A 67 7.34 0.44 -13.98
N VAL A 68 6.93 0.88 -12.79
CA VAL A 68 5.55 0.74 -12.31
C VAL A 68 4.86 2.10 -12.35
N VAL A 69 3.67 2.13 -12.94
CA VAL A 69 2.75 3.26 -12.91
C VAL A 69 1.60 2.92 -11.98
N LYS A 70 1.55 3.57 -10.82
CA LYS A 70 0.49 3.43 -9.81
C LYS A 70 -0.40 4.66 -9.83
N ILE A 71 -1.70 4.48 -9.95
CA ILE A 71 -2.69 5.56 -9.95
C ILE A 71 -3.79 5.27 -8.92
N PRO A 72 -4.44 6.29 -8.34
CA PRO A 72 -5.58 6.05 -7.46
C PRO A 72 -6.75 5.43 -8.24
N GLY A 73 -7.43 4.47 -7.63
CA GLY A 73 -8.56 3.77 -8.25
C GLY A 73 -8.93 2.52 -7.46
N GLY A 74 -9.37 1.46 -8.13
CA GLY A 74 -9.61 0.17 -7.52
C GLY A 74 -11.00 -0.02 -6.90
N VAL A 75 -11.18 -1.19 -6.28
CA VAL A 75 -12.48 -1.72 -5.85
C VAL A 75 -13.19 -0.80 -4.85
N LEU A 76 -12.46 -0.21 -3.90
CA LEU A 76 -13.07 0.66 -2.90
C LEU A 76 -13.60 1.97 -3.49
N GLN A 77 -12.94 2.52 -4.51
CA GLN A 77 -13.48 3.65 -5.24
C GLN A 77 -14.79 3.27 -5.96
N ASP A 78 -14.81 2.10 -6.61
CA ASP A 78 -16.00 1.63 -7.33
C ASP A 78 -17.17 1.35 -6.38
N MET A 79 -16.90 0.76 -5.20
CA MET A 79 -17.88 0.55 -4.14
C MET A 79 -18.41 1.89 -3.61
N GLN A 80 -17.55 2.87 -3.35
CA GLN A 80 -17.96 4.20 -2.87
C GLN A 80 -18.86 4.91 -3.89
N ARG A 81 -18.59 4.73 -5.20
CA ARG A 81 -19.41 5.27 -6.30
C ARG A 81 -20.75 4.55 -6.49
N ALA A 82 -20.82 3.26 -6.17
CA ALA A 82 -22.04 2.47 -6.29
C ALA A 82 -22.96 2.53 -5.06
N GLY A 83 -22.50 3.15 -3.97
CA GLY A 83 -23.23 3.21 -2.70
C GLY A 83 -24.54 4.04 -2.76
N PRO A 84 -25.53 3.74 -1.90
CA PRO A 84 -26.83 4.42 -1.89
C PRO A 84 -26.76 5.92 -1.53
N ASN A 85 -25.65 6.37 -0.95
CA ASN A 85 -25.37 7.78 -0.60
C ASN A 85 -24.32 8.41 -1.53
N ALA A 86 -24.10 7.85 -2.73
CA ALA A 86 -23.11 8.36 -3.68
C ALA A 86 -23.52 9.74 -4.23
N ASP A 87 -23.07 10.81 -3.57
CA ASP A 87 -23.02 12.13 -4.19
C ASP A 87 -21.72 12.26 -4.99
N GLN A 88 -21.84 12.34 -6.31
CA GLN A 88 -20.69 12.47 -7.23
C GLN A 88 -19.82 13.69 -6.92
N ASN A 89 -20.38 14.77 -6.36
CA ASN A 89 -19.61 15.93 -5.95
C ASN A 89 -18.76 15.63 -4.71
N SER A 90 -19.35 15.01 -3.68
CA SER A 90 -18.62 14.56 -2.47
C SER A 90 -17.51 13.52 -2.77
N LEU A 91 -17.74 12.62 -3.73
CA LEU A 91 -16.79 11.57 -4.13
C LEU A 91 -15.57 12.10 -4.88
N ASN A 92 -15.71 13.28 -5.53
CA ASN A 92 -14.60 13.95 -6.18
C ASN A 92 -13.71 14.71 -5.18
N GLU A 93 -14.20 14.97 -3.96
CA GLU A 93 -13.49 15.71 -2.92
C GLU A 93 -12.93 14.80 -1.81
N ASP A 94 -13.66 13.75 -1.39
CA ASP A 94 -13.28 12.85 -0.29
C ASP A 94 -13.46 11.36 -0.65
N CYS A 95 -12.56 10.85 -1.51
CA CYS A 95 -12.48 9.43 -1.86
C CYS A 95 -11.31 8.74 -1.13
N PHE A 96 -11.53 7.50 -0.69
CA PHE A 96 -10.47 6.65 -0.12
C PHE A 96 -9.23 6.60 -1.01
N ALA A 97 -9.41 6.25 -2.28
CA ALA A 97 -8.30 6.11 -3.23
C ALA A 97 -7.45 7.39 -3.33
N TYR A 98 -8.09 8.57 -3.32
CA TYR A 98 -7.38 9.84 -3.40
C TYR A 98 -6.66 10.19 -2.10
N ARG A 99 -7.27 9.98 -0.93
CA ARG A 99 -6.61 10.20 0.37
C ARG A 99 -5.36 9.33 0.53
N TYR A 100 -5.49 8.05 0.23
CA TYR A 100 -4.40 7.07 0.32
C TYR A 100 -3.28 7.41 -0.67
N HIS A 101 -3.61 7.68 -1.93
CA HIS A 101 -2.63 8.08 -2.94
C HIS A 101 -1.91 9.40 -2.60
N ASN A 102 -2.65 10.40 -2.13
CA ASN A 102 -2.07 11.70 -1.75
C ASN A 102 -1.13 11.56 -0.55
N ARG A 103 -1.46 10.68 0.40
CA ARG A 103 -0.58 10.35 1.53
C ARG A 103 0.72 9.72 1.05
N GLU A 104 0.66 8.74 0.14
CA GLU A 104 1.84 8.09 -0.41
C GLU A 104 2.71 9.07 -1.22
N CYS A 105 2.10 9.97 -2.00
CA CYS A 105 2.81 11.05 -2.68
C CYS A 105 3.52 11.99 -1.68
N GLN A 106 2.83 12.36 -0.59
CA GLN A 106 3.42 13.18 0.46
C GLN A 106 4.62 12.46 1.11
N PHE A 107 4.48 11.18 1.43
CA PHE A 107 5.56 10.35 1.96
C PHE A 107 6.77 10.32 1.04
N PHE A 108 6.60 10.01 -0.24
CA PHE A 108 7.74 9.96 -1.16
C PHE A 108 8.39 11.33 -1.39
N LYS A 109 7.60 12.41 -1.40
CA LYS A 109 8.13 13.76 -1.47
C LYS A 109 9.00 14.12 -0.27
N ASP A 110 8.52 13.84 0.94
CA ASP A 110 9.21 14.24 2.17
C ASP A 110 10.35 13.25 2.54
N PHE A 111 10.17 11.95 2.27
CA PHE A 111 11.00 10.88 2.82
C PHE A 111 11.43 9.80 1.82
N GLY A 112 11.14 9.95 0.52
CA GLY A 112 11.57 8.99 -0.51
C GLY A 112 13.09 8.81 -0.63
N HIS A 113 13.87 9.73 -0.05
CA HIS A 113 15.33 9.67 0.03
C HIS A 113 15.86 8.78 1.16
N LEU A 114 14.99 8.25 2.04
CA LEU A 114 15.41 7.43 3.19
C LEU A 114 15.71 5.96 2.83
N THR A 115 16.10 5.68 1.59
CA THR A 115 16.40 4.31 1.11
C THR A 115 17.54 3.63 1.87
N ASP A 116 18.45 4.39 2.47
CA ASP A 116 19.53 3.86 3.32
C ASP A 116 19.07 3.51 4.74
N VAL A 117 17.90 4.03 5.16
CA VAL A 117 17.31 3.77 6.47
C VAL A 117 16.33 2.59 6.38
N ILE A 118 15.51 2.56 5.32
CA ILE A 118 14.57 1.48 5.04
C ILE A 118 14.53 1.17 3.54
N PRO A 119 14.56 -0.11 3.11
CA PRO A 119 14.45 -0.47 1.71
C PRO A 119 13.14 0.03 1.10
N MET A 120 13.22 0.76 -0.01
CA MET A 120 12.06 1.29 -0.75
C MET A 120 12.37 1.27 -2.24
N PRO A 121 11.35 1.15 -3.11
CA PRO A 121 11.58 1.30 -4.53
C PRO A 121 12.02 2.73 -4.83
N HIS A 122 12.92 2.89 -5.78
CA HIS A 122 13.24 4.19 -6.33
C HIS A 122 11.98 4.85 -6.94
N VAL A 123 11.72 6.09 -6.54
CA VAL A 123 10.56 6.87 -7.00
C VAL A 123 11.04 7.90 -8.00
N PHE A 124 10.70 7.71 -9.27
CA PHE A 124 11.05 8.64 -10.33
C PHE A 124 10.21 9.91 -10.28
N TYR A 125 8.91 9.77 -9.99
CA TYR A 125 7.96 10.87 -10.05
C TYR A 125 6.71 10.55 -9.23
N SER A 126 6.16 11.54 -8.55
CA SER A 126 4.88 11.39 -7.85
C SER A 126 4.10 12.70 -7.84
N ILE A 127 2.81 12.67 -8.16
CA ILE A 127 1.90 13.81 -7.97
C ILE A 127 0.62 13.35 -7.27
N PRO A 128 0.09 14.17 -6.34
CA PRO A 128 -1.20 13.91 -5.74
C PRO A 128 -2.32 14.07 -6.78
N PHE A 129 -3.43 13.38 -6.52
CA PHE A 129 -4.71 13.70 -7.13
C PHE A 129 -5.14 15.11 -6.71
N SER A 130 -5.66 15.89 -7.66
CA SER A 130 -6.18 17.24 -7.41
C SER A 130 -7.42 17.50 -8.27
N PRO A 131 -8.62 17.62 -7.67
CA PRO A 131 -9.86 17.83 -8.43
C PRO A 131 -9.92 19.21 -9.10
N SER A 132 -9.15 20.18 -8.59
CA SER A 132 -9.04 21.54 -9.14
C SER A 132 -8.19 21.64 -10.41
N ILE A 133 -7.45 20.58 -10.78
CA ILE A 133 -6.60 20.56 -11.96
C ILE A 133 -7.25 19.63 -13.00
N PRO A 134 -7.65 20.12 -14.18
CA PRO A 134 -8.16 19.26 -15.25
C PRO A 134 -7.15 18.16 -15.59
N GLY A 135 -7.57 16.89 -15.49
CA GLY A 135 -6.68 15.74 -15.68
C GLY A 135 -5.72 15.47 -14.51
N GLY A 136 -5.92 16.08 -13.34
CA GLY A 136 -5.16 15.88 -12.11
C GLY A 136 -5.44 14.53 -11.44
N THR A 137 -5.26 13.43 -12.18
CA THR A 137 -5.63 12.07 -11.76
C THR A 137 -4.72 11.50 -10.68
N GLY A 138 -3.55 12.10 -10.42
CA GLY A 138 -2.55 11.55 -9.51
C GLY A 138 -1.79 10.37 -10.10
N VAL A 139 -0.49 10.27 -9.81
CA VAL A 139 0.34 9.13 -10.23
C VAL A 139 1.58 9.01 -9.36
N VAL A 140 2.02 7.78 -9.12
CA VAL A 140 3.35 7.44 -8.63
C VAL A 140 4.04 6.58 -9.69
N LEU A 141 5.22 7.01 -10.13
CA LEU A 141 6.08 6.33 -11.08
C LEU A 141 7.30 5.77 -10.32
N LEU A 142 7.39 4.45 -10.28
CA LEU A 142 8.34 3.70 -9.46
C LEU A 142 9.25 2.83 -10.33
N GLU A 143 10.40 2.45 -9.82
CA GLU A 143 11.12 1.29 -10.38
C GLU A 143 10.26 0.04 -10.27
N SER A 144 10.38 -0.84 -11.26
CA SER A 144 9.72 -2.15 -11.19
C SER A 144 10.65 -3.19 -10.56
N LEU A 145 10.12 -3.89 -9.55
CA LEU A 145 10.78 -5.04 -8.93
C LEU A 145 10.22 -6.38 -9.45
N VAL A 146 9.33 -6.35 -10.46
CA VAL A 146 8.74 -7.55 -11.06
C VAL A 146 9.83 -8.48 -11.58
N GLY A 147 9.77 -9.75 -11.16
CA GLY A 147 10.78 -10.77 -11.49
C GLY A 147 12.12 -10.62 -10.77
N ARG A 148 12.30 -9.59 -9.93
CA ARG A 148 13.47 -9.40 -9.06
C ARG A 148 13.16 -9.67 -7.59
N ALA A 149 11.91 -9.40 -7.19
CA ALA A 149 11.42 -9.58 -5.84
C ALA A 149 9.96 -10.05 -5.85
N GLU A 150 9.55 -10.74 -4.79
CA GLU A 150 8.19 -11.26 -4.61
C GLU A 150 7.70 -11.05 -3.17
N THR A 151 6.38 -11.07 -2.98
CA THR A 151 5.77 -11.05 -1.64
C THR A 151 5.82 -12.43 -0.99
N GLY A 152 5.73 -12.45 0.33
CA GLY A 152 5.53 -13.71 1.05
C GLY A 152 4.13 -14.29 0.87
N ASP A 153 4.00 -15.60 1.08
CA ASP A 153 2.71 -16.28 1.07
C ASP A 153 2.02 -16.17 2.44
N MET A 154 0.73 -15.82 2.45
CA MET A 154 -0.02 -15.63 3.70
C MET A 154 -0.29 -16.93 4.46
N VAL A 155 -0.36 -18.06 3.77
CA VAL A 155 -0.63 -19.39 4.34
C VAL A 155 0.65 -19.96 4.93
N ASP A 156 1.75 -19.95 4.17
CA ASP A 156 3.04 -20.46 4.62
C ASP A 156 3.72 -19.51 5.63
N GLY A 157 3.40 -18.22 5.54
CA GLY A 157 3.94 -17.18 6.40
C GLY A 157 5.42 -16.88 6.14
N LEU A 158 6.05 -16.22 7.12
CA LEU A 158 7.46 -15.82 7.05
C LEU A 158 8.31 -16.66 8.01
N ASN A 159 9.51 -17.00 7.56
CA ASN A 159 10.46 -17.70 8.42
C ASN A 159 11.04 -16.76 9.50
N ARG A 160 11.66 -17.34 10.54
CA ARG A 160 12.23 -16.59 11.66
C ARG A 160 13.21 -15.49 11.22
N HIS A 161 14.08 -15.75 10.25
CA HIS A 161 15.06 -14.76 9.78
C HIS A 161 14.36 -13.59 9.09
N GLN A 162 13.38 -13.85 8.25
CA GLN A 162 12.55 -12.82 7.62
C GLN A 162 11.86 -11.93 8.66
N LEU A 163 11.28 -12.53 9.71
CA LEU A 163 10.67 -11.77 10.81
C LEU A 163 11.67 -10.87 11.53
N PHE A 164 12.89 -11.36 11.80
CA PHE A 164 13.96 -10.55 12.39
C PHE A 164 14.45 -9.44 11.45
N THR A 165 14.55 -9.71 10.16
CA THR A 165 14.88 -8.68 9.15
C THR A 165 13.84 -7.57 9.20
N ILE A 166 12.55 -7.90 9.21
CA ILE A 166 11.48 -6.90 9.30
C ILE A 166 11.57 -6.09 10.60
N ALA A 167 11.71 -6.77 11.73
CA ALA A 167 11.82 -6.09 13.02
C ALA A 167 13.01 -5.12 13.06
N LYS A 168 14.14 -5.52 12.45
CA LYS A 168 15.35 -4.70 12.39
C LYS A 168 15.17 -3.47 11.50
N ASP A 169 14.56 -3.63 10.33
CA ASP A 169 14.36 -2.52 9.39
C ASP A 169 13.32 -1.53 9.93
N LEU A 170 12.22 -2.01 10.50
CA LEU A 170 11.24 -1.15 11.17
C LEU A 170 11.81 -0.43 12.40
N ALA A 171 12.65 -1.11 13.20
CA ALA A 171 13.31 -0.49 14.33
C ALA A 171 14.28 0.61 13.89
N ARG A 172 15.06 0.40 12.83
CA ARG A 172 15.95 1.41 12.24
C ARG A 172 15.17 2.62 11.75
N PHE A 173 14.10 2.37 10.99
CA PHE A 173 13.21 3.41 10.49
C PHE A 173 12.60 4.23 11.62
N GLN A 174 12.00 3.58 12.62
CA GLN A 174 11.39 4.29 13.75
C GLN A 174 12.44 5.03 14.61
N ALA A 175 13.61 4.43 14.82
CA ALA A 175 14.71 5.07 15.54
C ALA A 175 15.21 6.33 14.83
N HIS A 176 15.27 6.34 13.49
CA HIS A 176 15.60 7.54 12.72
C HIS A 176 14.69 8.71 13.11
N PHE A 177 13.36 8.50 13.10
CA PHE A 177 12.39 9.54 13.45
C PHE A 177 12.40 9.91 14.94
N LEU A 178 12.74 9.00 15.84
CA LEU A 178 12.95 9.31 17.26
C LEU A 178 14.14 10.25 17.46
N CYS A 179 15.21 10.07 16.67
CA CYS A 179 16.44 10.84 16.80
C CYS A 179 16.43 12.18 16.05
N LEU A 180 15.46 12.44 15.16
CA LEU A 180 15.34 13.74 14.49
C LEU A 180 15.15 14.87 15.51
N GLY A 181 15.97 15.92 15.41
CA GLY A 181 15.79 17.14 16.21
C GLY A 181 14.52 17.91 15.83
N ASP A 182 14.21 17.96 14.52
CA ASP A 182 12.96 18.52 14.02
C ASP A 182 11.82 17.49 14.11
N LYS A 183 10.75 17.85 14.83
CA LYS A 183 9.52 17.06 14.98
C LYS A 183 8.33 17.63 14.18
N SER A 184 8.54 18.61 13.31
CA SER A 184 7.49 19.21 12.48
C SER A 184 6.74 18.19 11.59
N TRP A 185 7.36 17.04 11.31
CA TRP A 185 6.73 15.94 10.57
C TRP A 185 5.53 15.33 11.32
N VAL A 186 5.47 15.42 12.65
CA VAL A 186 4.37 14.85 13.44
C VAL A 186 3.03 15.46 13.03
N ASP A 187 2.99 16.79 12.95
CA ASP A 187 1.78 17.54 12.57
C ASP A 187 1.46 17.43 11.08
N ARG A 188 2.48 17.17 10.23
CA ARG A 188 2.28 16.91 8.80
C ARG A 188 1.76 15.50 8.52
N TYR A 189 1.88 14.58 9.47
CA TYR A 189 1.51 13.18 9.30
C TYR A 189 0.44 12.69 10.29
N PRO A 190 -0.72 13.34 10.43
CA PRO A 190 -1.79 12.80 11.25
C PRO A 190 -2.37 11.51 10.63
N MET A 191 -2.93 10.62 11.44
CA MET A 191 -3.70 9.46 10.98
C MET A 191 -5.10 9.89 10.49
N ASN A 192 -5.15 10.77 9.48
CA ASN A 192 -6.37 11.29 8.86
C ASN A 192 -6.66 10.68 7.48
N VAL A 193 -5.82 9.75 7.04
CA VAL A 193 -6.11 8.90 5.87
C VAL A 193 -7.40 8.10 6.08
N LEU A 194 -7.81 7.89 7.34
CA LEU A 194 -9.13 7.41 7.73
C LEU A 194 -9.98 8.57 8.26
N ASN A 195 -11.13 8.79 7.63
CA ASN A 195 -12.16 9.73 8.04
C ASN A 195 -13.14 9.03 8.98
N ASP A 196 -13.09 9.40 10.25
CA ASP A 196 -13.87 8.77 11.31
C ASP A 196 -15.39 8.93 11.16
N THR A 197 -15.82 9.87 10.31
CA THR A 197 -17.24 10.18 10.09
C THR A 197 -17.79 9.47 8.86
N THR A 198 -16.99 9.29 7.81
CA THR A 198 -17.45 8.69 6.54
C THR A 198 -17.04 7.23 6.39
N ASP A 199 -15.94 6.81 7.04
CA ASP A 199 -15.33 5.51 6.77
C ASP A 199 -15.74 4.43 7.78
N TYR A 200 -16.47 4.78 8.84
CA TYR A 200 -16.85 3.81 9.86
C TYR A 200 -17.87 2.77 9.32
N GLU A 201 -18.79 3.19 8.45
CA GLU A 201 -19.76 2.30 7.79
C GLU A 201 -19.07 1.25 6.93
N PHE A 202 -17.94 1.57 6.30
CA PHE A 202 -17.19 0.60 5.51
C PHE A 202 -16.76 -0.61 6.36
N LYS A 203 -16.26 -0.41 7.59
CA LYS A 203 -15.91 -1.57 8.43
C LYS A 203 -17.13 -2.25 9.02
N LEU A 204 -18.22 -1.53 9.30
CA LEU A 204 -19.46 -2.19 9.70
C LEU A 204 -19.96 -3.11 8.58
N ASP A 205 -19.86 -2.67 7.34
CA ASP A 205 -20.20 -3.48 6.17
C ASP A 205 -19.31 -4.73 6.06
N ILE A 206 -17.99 -4.63 6.31
CA ILE A 206 -17.10 -5.81 6.37
C ILE A 206 -17.59 -6.82 7.42
N PHE A 207 -17.91 -6.37 8.64
CA PHE A 207 -18.38 -7.25 9.71
C PHE A 207 -19.74 -7.88 9.37
N ARG A 208 -20.66 -7.12 8.78
CA ARG A 208 -21.96 -7.63 8.29
C ARG A 208 -21.76 -8.70 7.22
N LYS A 209 -20.92 -8.43 6.21
CA LYS A 209 -20.58 -9.38 5.15
C LYS A 209 -19.91 -10.65 5.69
N LEU A 210 -19.04 -10.53 6.69
CA LEU A 210 -18.41 -11.68 7.34
C LEU A 210 -19.47 -12.58 8.01
N LYS A 211 -20.45 -11.97 8.69
CA LYS A 211 -21.58 -12.68 9.28
C LYS A 211 -22.49 -13.33 8.23
N GLU A 212 -22.74 -12.64 7.11
CA GLU A 212 -23.53 -13.19 6.01
C GLU A 212 -22.83 -14.35 5.29
N TYR A 213 -21.51 -14.29 5.20
CA TYR A 213 -20.71 -15.30 4.54
C TYR A 213 -20.73 -16.65 5.26
N ASP A 214 -20.56 -16.63 6.58
CA ASP A 214 -20.65 -17.83 7.40
C ASP A 214 -21.23 -17.47 8.77
N LEU A 215 -22.56 -17.54 8.85
CA LEU A 215 -23.32 -17.20 10.05
C LEU A 215 -23.02 -18.15 11.22
N GLU A 216 -22.74 -19.43 10.94
CA GLU A 216 -22.46 -20.42 11.98
C GLU A 216 -21.09 -20.15 12.62
N THR A 217 -20.08 -19.83 11.81
CA THR A 217 -18.72 -19.56 12.31
C THR A 217 -18.60 -18.16 12.91
N PHE A 218 -19.18 -17.13 12.27
CA PHE A 218 -18.92 -15.74 12.61
C PHE A 218 -20.08 -15.01 13.30
N GLY A 219 -21.27 -15.61 13.37
CA GLY A 219 -22.49 -14.94 13.85
C GLY A 219 -22.33 -14.31 15.23
N ASP A 220 -22.02 -15.14 16.23
CA ASP A 220 -21.88 -14.70 17.62
C ASP A 220 -20.69 -13.74 17.81
N VAL A 221 -19.56 -14.03 17.15
CA VAL A 221 -18.34 -13.21 17.23
C VAL A 221 -18.59 -11.82 16.64
N VAL A 222 -19.27 -11.73 15.49
CA VAL A 222 -19.61 -10.45 14.89
C VAL A 222 -20.56 -9.68 15.79
N ASP A 223 -21.59 -10.33 16.35
CA ASP A 223 -22.55 -9.66 17.25
C ASP A 223 -21.88 -9.12 18.51
N GLU A 224 -20.94 -9.87 19.09
CA GLU A 224 -20.14 -9.42 20.22
C GLU A 224 -19.17 -8.29 19.86
N LEU A 225 -18.59 -8.29 18.65
CA LEU A 225 -17.63 -7.25 18.28
C LEU A 225 -18.29 -5.98 17.73
N LEU A 226 -19.53 -6.06 17.26
CA LEU A 226 -20.19 -4.97 16.54
C LEU A 226 -20.34 -3.70 17.40
N HIS A 227 -20.58 -3.82 18.71
CA HIS A 227 -20.67 -2.62 19.58
C HIS A 227 -19.33 -1.93 19.79
N TYR A 228 -18.20 -2.64 19.67
CA TYR A 228 -16.88 -2.04 19.67
C TYR A 228 -16.55 -1.42 18.31
N VAL A 229 -16.85 -2.15 17.23
CA VAL A 229 -16.58 -1.71 15.85
C VAL A 229 -17.46 -0.53 15.44
N SER A 230 -18.68 -0.41 15.96
CA SER A 230 -19.53 0.77 15.73
C SER A 230 -19.15 1.99 16.57
N ASN A 231 -18.26 1.84 17.55
CA ASN A 231 -17.89 2.93 18.43
C ASN A 231 -16.65 3.67 17.91
N VAL A 232 -16.88 4.81 17.26
CA VAL A 232 -15.81 5.68 16.71
C VAL A 232 -14.75 6.09 17.74
N ARG A 233 -15.10 6.15 19.04
CA ARG A 233 -14.10 6.46 20.10
C ARG A 233 -13.11 5.33 20.30
N VAL A 234 -13.55 4.07 20.17
CA VAL A 234 -12.67 2.90 20.21
C VAL A 234 -11.68 2.98 19.06
N TRP A 235 -12.13 3.34 17.86
CA TRP A 235 -11.28 3.46 16.68
C TRP A 235 -10.25 4.56 16.78
N ARG A 236 -10.69 5.76 17.16
CA ARG A 236 -9.77 6.88 17.38
C ARG A 236 -8.72 6.51 18.41
N HIS A 237 -9.13 5.86 19.49
CA HIS A 237 -8.20 5.38 20.49
C HIS A 237 -7.20 4.35 19.92
N THR A 238 -7.67 3.31 19.25
CA THR A 238 -6.82 2.20 18.79
C THR A 238 -5.90 2.58 17.62
N LEU A 239 -6.33 3.48 16.74
CA LEU A 239 -5.62 3.82 15.50
C LEU A 239 -4.87 5.15 15.56
N LYS A 240 -5.33 6.12 16.37
CA LYS A 240 -4.83 7.51 16.35
C LYS A 240 -4.24 7.95 17.67
N ASP A 241 -5.00 7.83 18.76
CA ASP A 241 -4.74 8.59 19.99
C ASP A 241 -3.95 7.81 21.05
N ALA A 242 -3.83 6.48 20.94
CA ALA A 242 -3.25 5.67 22.00
C ALA A 242 -1.85 6.17 22.43
N TYR A 243 -1.00 6.57 21.49
CA TYR A 243 0.36 7.02 21.84
C TYR A 243 0.34 8.34 22.64
N VAL A 244 -0.57 9.24 22.31
CA VAL A 244 -0.72 10.53 23.01
C VAL A 244 -1.22 10.30 24.43
N ARG A 245 -2.26 9.47 24.59
CA ARG A 245 -2.87 9.20 25.90
C ARG A 245 -1.93 8.50 26.87
N GLU A 246 -1.12 7.57 26.34
CA GLU A 246 -0.18 6.78 27.13
C GLU A 246 1.20 7.45 27.28
N GLY A 247 1.39 8.67 26.75
CA GLY A 247 2.67 9.38 26.81
C GLY A 247 3.81 8.66 26.08
N LEU A 248 3.50 7.87 25.06
CA LEU A 248 4.49 7.11 24.30
C LEU A 248 5.22 7.99 23.28
N PRO A 249 6.53 7.75 23.04
CA PRO A 249 7.25 8.42 21.98
C PRO A 249 6.59 8.22 20.61
N VAL A 250 6.45 9.33 19.87
CA VAL A 250 5.88 9.33 18.52
C VAL A 250 6.95 8.95 17.49
N VAL A 251 6.58 8.08 16.57
CA VAL A 251 7.42 7.60 15.45
C VAL A 251 6.65 7.67 14.14
N MET A 252 7.38 7.65 13.02
CA MET A 252 6.76 7.41 11.72
C MET A 252 6.38 5.93 11.60
N CYS A 253 5.11 5.68 11.37
CA CYS A 253 4.58 4.38 11.02
C CYS A 253 4.49 4.27 9.50
N HIS A 254 4.86 3.11 8.94
CA HIS A 254 4.43 2.75 7.58
C HIS A 254 2.90 2.63 7.51
N GLY A 255 2.29 2.08 8.56
CA GLY A 255 0.85 2.00 8.74
C GLY A 255 0.19 0.73 8.19
N ASP A 256 0.86 0.01 7.28
CA ASP A 256 0.34 -1.22 6.69
C ASP A 256 1.43 -2.22 6.29
N THR A 257 2.22 -2.66 7.28
CA THR A 257 3.35 -3.58 7.06
C THR A 257 2.92 -5.05 7.21
N TRP A 258 1.95 -5.46 6.40
CA TRP A 258 1.62 -6.88 6.20
C TRP A 258 2.40 -7.48 5.04
N ILE A 259 2.38 -8.80 4.94
CA ILE A 259 3.26 -9.59 4.07
C ILE A 259 3.19 -9.22 2.57
N ASN A 260 2.04 -8.71 2.11
CA ASN A 260 1.85 -8.30 0.72
C ASN A 260 2.50 -6.94 0.38
N ASN A 261 2.90 -6.17 1.39
CA ASN A 261 3.56 -4.87 1.24
C ASN A 261 5.08 -4.96 1.49
N ILE A 262 5.63 -6.18 1.54
CA ILE A 262 7.05 -6.46 1.75
C ILE A 262 7.53 -7.34 0.60
N LEU A 263 8.39 -6.78 -0.24
CA LEU A 263 9.02 -7.47 -1.34
C LEU A 263 10.37 -8.03 -0.88
N TRP A 264 10.59 -9.32 -1.11
CA TRP A 264 11.83 -10.03 -0.77
C TRP A 264 12.67 -10.25 -2.01
N ASP A 265 13.98 -10.06 -1.92
CA ASP A 265 14.90 -10.49 -2.98
C ASP A 265 14.72 -12.00 -3.22
N LEU A 266 14.87 -12.44 -4.47
CA LEU A 266 14.80 -13.86 -4.82
C LEU A 266 16.18 -14.53 -4.75
N ASN A 267 16.21 -15.77 -4.26
CA ASN A 267 17.37 -16.65 -4.40
C ASN A 267 17.50 -17.14 -5.85
N SER A 268 18.64 -17.75 -6.21
CA SER A 268 18.88 -18.27 -7.56
C SER A 268 17.91 -19.35 -8.01
N ASP A 269 17.24 -20.03 -7.07
CA ASP A 269 16.21 -21.04 -7.32
C ASP A 269 14.78 -20.46 -7.40
N GLY A 270 14.63 -19.13 -7.27
CA GLY A 270 13.35 -18.43 -7.29
C GLY A 270 12.62 -18.41 -5.95
N SER A 271 13.16 -19.02 -4.89
CA SER A 271 12.59 -18.92 -3.54
C SER A 271 12.85 -17.56 -2.90
N LEU A 272 12.04 -17.19 -1.91
CA LEU A 272 12.24 -15.94 -1.16
C LEU A 272 13.54 -15.99 -0.36
N SER A 273 14.34 -14.94 -0.44
CA SER A 273 15.50 -14.76 0.42
C SER A 273 15.11 -14.22 1.81
N ASN A 274 16.11 -14.00 2.65
CA ASN A 274 15.96 -13.33 3.95
C ASN A 274 16.25 -11.81 3.89
N LYS A 275 16.40 -11.25 2.70
CA LYS A 275 16.67 -9.83 2.47
C LYS A 275 15.46 -9.16 1.85
N VAL A 276 15.00 -8.09 2.48
CA VAL A 276 13.92 -7.25 1.94
C VAL A 276 14.48 -6.44 0.78
N ALA A 277 13.83 -6.56 -0.38
CA ALA A 277 14.07 -5.72 -1.54
C ALA A 277 13.45 -4.34 -1.34
N ALA A 278 12.20 -4.29 -0.87
CA ALA A 278 11.48 -3.04 -0.63
C ALA A 278 10.27 -3.20 0.30
N TYR A 279 10.01 -2.15 1.08
CA TYR A 279 8.70 -1.87 1.66
C TYR A 279 7.93 -0.97 0.70
N ILE A 280 6.72 -1.38 0.33
CA ILE A 280 5.86 -0.68 -0.63
C ILE A 280 4.55 -0.28 0.02
N ASP A 281 3.78 0.56 -0.67
CA ASP A 281 2.43 0.96 -0.27
C ASP A 281 2.39 1.82 1.01
N TRP A 282 3.01 2.99 0.93
CA TRP A 282 3.14 3.96 2.04
C TRP A 282 1.89 4.83 2.27
N GLN A 283 0.74 4.37 1.77
CA GLN A 283 -0.53 5.10 1.74
C GLN A 283 -1.15 5.35 3.11
N THR A 284 -0.74 4.60 4.13
CA THR A 284 -1.20 4.74 5.52
C THR A 284 -0.13 5.31 6.45
N SER A 285 0.93 5.92 5.89
CA SER A 285 2.02 6.47 6.69
C SER A 285 1.53 7.61 7.60
N HIS A 286 1.87 7.55 8.88
CA HIS A 286 1.38 8.50 9.90
C HIS A 286 2.31 8.56 11.12
N ALA A 287 2.18 9.63 11.88
CA ALA A 287 2.72 9.78 13.21
C ALA A 287 1.90 8.96 14.21
N GLY A 288 2.54 7.98 14.84
CA GLY A 288 1.89 7.06 15.77
C GLY A 288 2.89 6.49 16.78
N LYS A 289 2.50 5.39 17.45
CA LYS A 289 3.43 4.66 18.35
C LYS A 289 4.24 3.60 17.61
N THR A 290 5.38 3.27 18.20
CA THR A 290 6.10 2.02 17.93
C THR A 290 5.14 0.85 18.02
N GLY A 291 5.04 0.08 16.94
CA GLY A 291 4.17 -1.08 16.86
C GLY A 291 2.73 -0.83 16.35
N LEU A 292 2.34 0.38 15.90
CA LEU A 292 1.09 0.55 15.12
C LEU A 292 1.24 0.23 13.63
N GLY A 293 2.45 0.41 13.07
CA GLY A 293 2.86 -0.35 11.86
C GLY A 293 2.85 -1.86 12.07
N SER A 294 2.59 -2.29 13.30
CA SER A 294 2.51 -3.64 13.80
C SER A 294 1.09 -3.96 14.34
N GLN A 295 0.01 -3.56 13.67
CA GLN A 295 -1.27 -4.28 13.82
C GLN A 295 -1.47 -5.30 12.69
N SER A 296 -1.16 -4.93 11.45
CA SER A 296 -1.18 -5.85 10.31
C SER A 296 -0.10 -6.97 10.41
N TRP A 297 1.06 -6.71 11.03
CA TRP A 297 2.05 -7.79 11.32
C TRP A 297 1.50 -8.86 12.28
N LYS A 298 0.58 -8.48 13.17
CA LYS A 298 0.12 -9.31 14.29
C LYS A 298 -0.95 -10.24 13.76
N SER A 299 -1.86 -9.74 12.92
CA SER A 299 -2.81 -10.58 12.18
C SER A 299 -2.10 -11.49 11.18
N GLY A 300 -1.11 -11.00 10.42
CA GLY A 300 -0.37 -11.81 9.44
C GLY A 300 0.52 -12.91 10.03
N ILE A 301 1.00 -12.78 11.27
CA ILE A 301 1.80 -13.80 11.98
C ILE A 301 0.92 -14.70 12.86
N VAL A 302 -0.25 -14.24 13.30
CA VAL A 302 -1.18 -15.04 14.11
C VAL A 302 -2.02 -15.99 13.26
N VAL A 303 -2.32 -15.66 11.99
CA VAL A 303 -3.07 -16.57 11.09
C VAL A 303 -2.32 -17.88 10.76
N PRO A 304 -0.99 -17.91 10.55
CA PRO A 304 -0.24 -19.17 10.39
C PRO A 304 -0.34 -20.13 11.56
N ASN A 305 -0.62 -19.67 12.79
CA ASN A 305 -0.74 -20.55 13.95
C ASN A 305 -2.14 -21.15 14.15
N LEU A 306 -3.14 -20.75 13.35
CA LEU A 306 -4.47 -21.37 13.35
C LEU A 306 -4.54 -22.60 12.41
N THR A 307 -3.59 -22.78 11.49
CA THR A 307 -3.51 -24.00 10.66
C THR A 307 -3.06 -25.23 11.45
N ALA A 308 -2.45 -25.05 12.63
CA ALA A 308 -2.19 -26.15 13.56
C ALA A 308 -3.48 -26.69 14.23
N PHE A 309 -4.61 -25.98 14.13
CA PHE A 309 -5.93 -26.45 14.56
C PHE A 309 -6.85 -26.85 13.39
N SER A 310 -6.42 -26.69 12.13
CA SER A 310 -7.29 -26.89 10.96
C SER A 310 -7.17 -28.25 10.30
N SER A 311 -6.70 -29.30 11.00
CA SER A 311 -6.77 -30.66 10.43
C SER A 311 -8.20 -31.16 10.21
N ASN A 312 -9.24 -30.35 10.45
CA ASN A 312 -10.64 -30.72 10.24
C ASN A 312 -11.60 -29.63 9.72
N SER A 313 -11.16 -28.45 9.27
CA SER A 313 -12.10 -27.49 8.67
C SER A 313 -11.52 -26.74 7.47
N LYS A 314 -12.19 -26.90 6.32
CA LYS A 314 -11.92 -26.20 5.06
C LYS A 314 -12.35 -24.74 5.18
N LEU A 315 -11.51 -23.89 5.76
CA LEU A 315 -11.65 -22.43 5.61
C LEU A 315 -11.04 -22.02 4.26
N ASN A 316 -11.91 -21.76 3.29
CA ASN A 316 -11.50 -21.25 1.98
C ASN A 316 -11.22 -19.74 2.09
N LEU A 317 -9.95 -19.36 2.01
CA LEU A 317 -9.43 -17.99 2.16
C LEU A 317 -9.80 -17.04 1.00
N ASP A 318 -10.51 -17.52 -0.03
CA ASP A 318 -11.04 -16.73 -1.14
C ASP A 318 -11.90 -15.52 -0.70
N PHE A 319 -12.45 -15.55 0.52
CA PHE A 319 -13.32 -14.48 1.03
C PHE A 319 -12.56 -13.21 1.44
N LEU A 320 -11.36 -13.33 2.03
CA LEU A 320 -10.55 -12.14 2.39
C LEU A 320 -10.13 -11.33 1.17
N PHE A 321 -10.08 -11.95 -0.01
CA PHE A 321 -9.80 -11.30 -1.30
C PHE A 321 -11.04 -10.72 -2.00
N LYS A 322 -12.25 -11.08 -1.57
CA LYS A 322 -13.51 -10.55 -2.13
C LYS A 322 -14.16 -9.49 -1.23
N ALA A 323 -13.80 -9.46 0.05
CA ALA A 323 -14.34 -8.52 1.04
C ALA A 323 -13.41 -7.34 1.37
N ALA A 324 -12.20 -7.31 0.81
CA ALA A 324 -11.24 -6.22 0.87
C ALA A 324 -11.00 -5.68 -0.55
#